data_AF-A0A0W8CGR3-F1
#
_entry.id   AF-A0A0W8CGR3-F1
#
_cell.length_a   1.000
_cell.length_b   1.000
_cell.length_c   1.000
_cell.angle_alpha   90.00
_cell.angle_beta   90.00
_cell.angle_gamma   90.00
#
_symmetry.space_group_name_H-M   'P 1'
#
loop_
_entity.id
_entity.type
_entity.pdbx_description
1 polymer ?
#
loop_
_entity_poly.entity_id
_entity_poly.type
_entity_poly.pdbx_seq_one_letter_code
_entity_poly.pdbx_strand_id
1 'polypeptide(L)'
;MFSQLTSTYTSSSFTLLESVIMPFVTIPSGEECTAMKGESYTDIASLTSASTIHYSCCIDHMRPLIQSIQDGFEYFFDDTTVNILNGMIEFSASGGKFVDSVPGTASCTWTDTCSDPSYLIAQQTASRMPGTNDPGKNDIEDISCTMVDKCNSAGTVCSSVCEKGTASISSWLNLTLSYQRNLAFSGKLCYTQIPSTHNSAITLADGYGNRDQLFNANLNSDKSYSYLKTNNQVLSLTDQLGIGIRWIEIDTHYFLDDFHTGHCGNLGSNSIETFFDAFGSQLSKYGTILWGPELLGCFPSISGIKTTDEVTTRSSMQEVRDWLEANPTEFVVIYMDTGSDISRLNKYEDLNTLLTDVFGGLIVPQSALKTLASDSWTGGSINEFIDAGYRVLLLANEDTGLAYSLYDFCGGHEVLTTEYIDTLPDSSRKIGGLEIYGSDYFLRSYQAELRYISLSDEVVLTEEFETFLNSSNIGNFVRWNMNLVATDMVDGAKMRAQAWSWAENEPSVTTSDAYVLMNTNGRWVASTSATKTYKACWSSSSLAWSIIDYAGSCGSGYTYMAPADPYQNYLLMTAISTKGITTTSVVINATLS
;
A
#
# COMPACT_ATOMS: atom_id res chain seq x y z
N MET A 1 20.80 19.41 -16.18
CA MET A 1 19.78 19.47 -17.26
C MET A 1 18.57 20.33 -16.86
N PHE A 2 17.82 20.01 -15.81
CA PHE A 2 16.65 20.79 -15.37
C PHE A 2 16.95 22.27 -15.04
N SER A 3 17.94 22.52 -14.17
CA SER A 3 18.41 23.89 -13.89
C SER A 3 18.86 24.62 -15.16
N GLN A 4 19.42 23.91 -16.15
CA GLN A 4 19.79 24.54 -17.42
C GLN A 4 18.54 24.89 -18.26
N LEU A 5 17.52 24.04 -18.28
CA LEU A 5 16.25 24.30 -19.00
C LEU A 5 15.48 25.49 -18.42
N THR A 6 15.48 25.68 -17.10
CA THR A 6 14.71 26.75 -16.43
C THR A 6 15.51 28.03 -16.17
N SER A 7 16.84 27.99 -16.10
CA SER A 7 17.67 29.18 -15.84
C SER A 7 18.56 29.63 -17.00
N THR A 8 18.92 28.73 -17.93
CA THR A 8 19.83 29.06 -19.05
C THR A 8 19.08 29.45 -20.32
N TYR A 9 17.88 28.89 -20.55
CA TYR A 9 17.08 29.15 -21.74
C TYR A 9 15.89 30.08 -21.50
N THR A 10 15.83 30.76 -20.35
CA THR A 10 14.79 31.73 -20.03
C THR A 10 15.21 33.15 -20.45
N SER A 11 14.40 33.78 -21.31
CA SER A 11 14.48 35.23 -21.56
C SER A 11 13.13 35.86 -21.21
N SER A 12 13.06 37.18 -21.09
CA SER A 12 11.81 37.88 -20.75
C SER A 12 10.64 37.62 -21.72
N SER A 13 10.89 37.00 -22.87
CA SER A 13 9.90 36.68 -23.90
C SER A 13 9.86 35.21 -24.31
N PHE A 14 10.60 34.32 -23.64
CA PHE A 14 10.64 32.88 -23.99
C PHE A 14 10.76 32.02 -22.73
N THR A 15 9.81 31.10 -22.55
CA THR A 15 9.82 30.09 -21.49
C THR A 15 9.52 28.71 -22.08
N LEU A 16 10.13 27.66 -21.52
CA LEU A 16 9.89 26.29 -22.00
C LEU A 16 8.41 25.92 -21.94
N LEU A 17 7.73 26.24 -20.83
CA LEU A 17 6.32 25.90 -20.66
C LEU A 17 5.43 26.68 -21.64
N GLU A 18 5.48 28.02 -21.64
CA GLU A 18 4.57 28.85 -22.45
C GLU A 18 4.91 28.83 -23.94
N SER A 19 6.21 28.85 -24.26
CA SER A 19 6.64 28.92 -25.65
C SER A 19 6.64 27.51 -26.25
N VAL A 20 7.22 26.51 -25.61
CA VAL A 20 7.47 25.21 -26.25
C VAL A 20 6.40 24.16 -25.95
N ILE A 21 5.75 24.17 -24.80
CA ILE A 21 4.77 23.12 -24.44
C ILE A 21 3.34 23.57 -24.77
N MET A 22 2.90 24.72 -24.24
CA MET A 22 1.51 25.16 -24.35
C MET A 22 0.98 25.22 -25.79
N PRO A 23 1.71 25.74 -26.81
CA PRO A 23 1.15 25.83 -28.16
C PRO A 23 0.83 24.46 -28.77
N PHE A 24 1.58 23.42 -28.42
CA PHE A 24 1.31 22.08 -28.92
C PHE A 24 0.13 21.39 -28.22
N VAL A 25 -0.45 22.05 -27.21
CA VAL A 25 -1.61 21.55 -26.49
C VAL A 25 -2.82 22.47 -26.50
N THR A 26 -2.71 23.69 -27.05
CA THR A 26 -3.82 24.67 -27.11
C THR A 26 -4.26 25.06 -28.52
N ILE A 27 -3.49 24.73 -29.56
CA ILE A 27 -3.85 25.11 -30.94
C ILE A 27 -4.88 24.11 -31.49
N PRO A 28 -6.07 24.55 -31.91
CA PRO A 28 -7.10 23.67 -32.44
C PRO A 28 -6.73 23.13 -33.81
N SER A 29 -7.36 22.01 -34.17
CA SER A 29 -7.17 21.39 -35.48
C SER A 29 -7.58 22.32 -36.62
N GLY A 30 -6.69 22.50 -37.59
CA GLY A 30 -6.86 23.37 -38.76
C GLY A 30 -6.23 24.76 -38.61
N GLU A 31 -5.81 25.18 -37.42
CA GLU A 31 -5.15 26.47 -37.19
C GLU A 31 -3.64 26.35 -36.95
N GLU A 32 -3.08 25.12 -36.93
CA GLU A 32 -1.68 24.83 -36.57
C GLU A 32 -0.69 25.63 -37.41
N CYS A 33 -0.85 25.65 -38.73
CA CYS A 33 0.11 26.31 -39.60
C CYS A 33 0.07 27.83 -39.52
N THR A 34 -1.10 28.40 -39.23
CA THR A 34 -1.27 29.85 -39.02
C THR A 34 -0.70 30.24 -37.66
N ALA A 35 -1.09 29.52 -36.61
CA ALA A 35 -0.59 29.74 -35.25
C ALA A 35 0.94 29.61 -35.18
N MET A 36 1.53 28.60 -35.80
CA MET A 36 3.00 28.39 -35.82
C MET A 36 3.76 29.48 -36.62
N LYS A 37 3.08 30.35 -37.39
CA LYS A 37 3.65 31.61 -37.93
C LYS A 37 3.58 32.78 -36.94
N GLY A 38 3.19 32.52 -35.69
CA GLY A 38 2.90 33.56 -34.71
C GLY A 38 1.70 34.43 -35.07
N GLU A 39 0.86 34.00 -36.00
CA GLU A 39 -0.42 34.65 -36.28
C GLU A 39 -1.43 34.31 -35.16
N SER A 40 -2.47 35.14 -35.04
CA SER A 40 -3.50 34.93 -34.03
C SER A 40 -4.32 33.67 -34.31
N TYR A 41 -4.62 32.92 -33.26
CA TYR A 41 -5.46 31.72 -33.29
C TYR A 41 -6.42 31.72 -32.10
N THR A 42 -7.41 30.83 -32.11
CA THR A 42 -8.30 30.62 -30.96
C THR A 42 -7.68 29.56 -30.05
N ASP A 43 -7.18 29.96 -28.88
CA ASP A 43 -6.72 29.00 -27.87
C ASP A 43 -7.91 28.16 -27.39
N ILE A 44 -7.87 26.86 -27.65
CA ILE A 44 -9.00 25.96 -27.39
C ILE A 44 -9.20 25.64 -25.90
N ALA A 45 -8.19 25.91 -25.06
CA ALA A 45 -8.27 25.73 -23.61
C ALA A 45 -8.93 26.94 -22.95
N SER A 46 -8.57 28.16 -23.34
CA SER A 46 -9.16 29.40 -22.78
C SER A 46 -10.36 29.94 -23.58
N LEU A 47 -10.57 29.48 -24.82
CA LEU A 47 -11.51 30.02 -25.79
C LEU A 47 -11.31 31.51 -26.07
N THR A 48 -10.06 31.99 -26.00
CA THR A 48 -9.67 33.37 -26.28
C THR A 48 -8.68 33.47 -27.42
N SER A 49 -8.55 34.65 -28.02
CA SER A 49 -7.51 34.90 -29.02
C SER A 49 -6.13 34.83 -28.36
N ALA A 50 -5.24 34.03 -28.95
CA ALA A 50 -3.85 33.90 -28.54
C ALA A 50 -2.92 34.02 -29.76
N SER A 51 -1.62 34.08 -29.49
CA SER A 51 -0.55 34.04 -30.49
C SER A 51 0.65 33.34 -29.88
N THR A 52 1.47 32.69 -30.69
CA THR A 52 2.74 32.10 -30.25
C THR A 52 3.93 32.75 -30.95
N ILE A 53 5.15 32.33 -30.64
CA ILE A 53 6.34 32.79 -31.37
C ILE A 53 6.34 32.20 -32.79
N HIS A 54 7.11 32.84 -33.68
CA HIS A 54 7.23 32.38 -35.06
C HIS A 54 8.14 31.15 -35.15
N TYR A 55 7.54 29.97 -35.39
CA TYR A 55 8.21 28.67 -35.41
C TYR A 55 8.71 28.22 -36.78
N SER A 56 8.57 29.05 -37.83
CA SER A 56 8.80 28.65 -39.23
C SER A 56 10.08 27.87 -39.49
N CYS A 57 11.14 28.22 -38.78
CA CYS A 57 12.46 27.63 -38.93
C CYS A 57 12.74 26.41 -38.04
N CYS A 58 11.98 26.25 -36.96
CA CYS A 58 12.32 25.33 -35.85
C CYS A 58 11.37 24.15 -35.76
N ILE A 59 10.16 24.27 -36.29
CA ILE A 59 9.10 23.28 -36.12
C ILE A 59 9.44 21.90 -36.70
N ASP A 60 10.17 21.85 -37.82
CA ASP A 60 10.59 20.58 -38.42
C ASP A 60 11.62 19.84 -37.56
N HIS A 61 12.40 20.55 -36.74
CA HIS A 61 13.30 19.97 -35.76
C HIS A 61 12.63 19.70 -34.40
N MET A 62 11.64 20.52 -34.02
CA MET A 62 10.91 20.37 -32.77
C MET A 62 9.89 19.23 -32.83
N ARG A 63 9.20 19.03 -33.96
CA ARG A 63 8.14 18.02 -34.10
C ARG A 63 8.63 16.62 -33.73
N PRO A 64 9.75 16.09 -34.27
CA PRO A 64 10.24 14.77 -33.87
C PRO A 64 10.62 14.67 -32.39
N LEU A 65 11.11 15.75 -31.78
CA LEU A 65 11.42 15.80 -30.36
C LEU A 65 10.16 15.73 -29.50
N ILE A 66 9.14 16.55 -29.79
CA ILE A 66 7.87 16.54 -29.05
C ILE A 66 7.16 15.20 -29.24
N GLN A 67 7.13 14.66 -30.47
CA GLN A 67 6.59 13.34 -30.74
C GLN A 67 7.31 12.27 -29.91
N SER A 68 8.64 12.29 -29.85
CA SER A 68 9.41 11.33 -29.04
C SER A 68 9.12 11.47 -27.53
N ILE A 69 8.85 12.69 -27.06
CA ILE A 69 8.46 12.93 -25.66
C ILE A 69 7.05 12.39 -25.40
N GLN A 70 6.09 12.64 -26.29
CA GLN A 70 4.72 12.12 -26.19
C GLN A 70 4.68 10.59 -26.25
N ASP A 71 5.35 9.99 -27.25
CA ASP A 71 5.45 8.54 -27.41
C ASP A 71 6.16 7.89 -26.20
N GLY A 72 7.21 8.54 -25.69
CA GLY A 72 7.91 8.10 -24.49
C GLY A 72 7.00 8.16 -23.26
N PHE A 73 6.27 9.25 -23.09
CA PHE A 73 5.31 9.43 -22.00
C PHE A 73 4.23 8.33 -22.04
N GLU A 74 3.59 8.10 -23.19
CA GLU A 74 2.60 7.04 -23.35
C GLU A 74 3.21 5.65 -23.13
N TYR A 75 4.46 5.42 -23.53
CA TYR A 75 5.18 4.18 -23.23
C TYR A 75 5.45 4.00 -21.72
N PHE A 76 5.65 5.07 -20.94
CA PHE A 76 5.87 4.96 -19.50
C PHE A 76 4.56 4.80 -18.73
N PHE A 77 3.53 5.58 -19.07
CA PHE A 77 2.34 5.76 -18.24
C PHE A 77 1.05 5.12 -18.79
N ASP A 78 1.04 4.62 -20.03
CA ASP A 78 -0.19 4.22 -20.79
C ASP A 78 -1.20 5.35 -21.02
N ASP A 79 -0.86 6.56 -20.60
CA ASP A 79 -1.66 7.77 -20.75
C ASP A 79 -1.01 8.69 -21.77
N THR A 80 -1.83 9.39 -22.55
CA THR A 80 -1.33 10.48 -23.39
C THR A 80 -1.08 11.72 -22.55
N THR A 81 -0.11 12.55 -22.95
CA THR A 81 0.16 13.83 -22.27
C THR A 81 -1.08 14.71 -22.17
N VAL A 82 -1.96 14.67 -23.19
CA VAL A 82 -3.18 15.49 -23.25
C VAL A 82 -4.27 14.97 -22.31
N ASN A 83 -4.40 13.66 -22.13
CA ASN A 83 -5.34 13.10 -21.15
C ASN A 83 -4.96 13.55 -19.73
N ILE A 84 -3.67 13.46 -19.41
CA ILE A 84 -3.15 13.89 -18.11
C ILE A 84 -3.40 15.39 -17.91
N LEU A 85 -3.00 16.24 -18.87
CA LEU A 85 -3.21 17.69 -18.78
C LEU A 85 -4.69 18.08 -18.59
N ASN A 86 -5.61 17.41 -19.29
CA ASN A 86 -7.03 17.69 -19.16
C ASN A 86 -7.60 17.28 -17.79
N GLY A 87 -7.09 16.20 -17.19
CA GLY A 87 -7.53 15.79 -15.85
C GLY A 87 -6.92 16.60 -14.72
N MET A 88 -5.83 17.35 -14.98
CA MET A 88 -5.19 18.19 -13.97
C MET A 88 -5.94 19.49 -13.68
N ILE A 89 -6.90 19.87 -14.53
CA ILE A 89 -7.51 21.20 -14.50
C ILE A 89 -9.02 21.17 -14.74
N GLU A 90 -9.74 21.95 -13.95
CA GLU A 90 -11.11 22.33 -14.25
C GLU A 90 -11.11 23.66 -15.04
N PHE A 91 -11.39 23.61 -16.34
CA PHE A 91 -11.32 24.78 -17.23
C PHE A 91 -12.35 25.85 -16.87
N SER A 92 -11.92 27.12 -16.81
CA SER A 92 -12.82 28.27 -16.64
C SER A 92 -13.71 28.52 -17.85
N ALA A 93 -13.25 28.15 -19.04
CA ALA A 93 -14.00 28.28 -20.27
C ALA A 93 -14.88 27.04 -20.49
N SER A 94 -16.20 27.24 -20.67
CA SER A 94 -17.11 26.12 -20.95
C SER A 94 -16.76 25.45 -22.28
N GLY A 95 -16.38 24.17 -22.23
CA GLY A 95 -15.89 23.42 -23.39
C GLY A 95 -14.40 23.61 -23.70
N GLY A 96 -13.68 24.34 -22.85
CA GLY A 96 -12.22 24.43 -22.87
C GLY A 96 -11.58 23.07 -22.65
N LYS A 97 -10.50 22.81 -23.39
CA LYS A 97 -9.69 21.59 -23.26
C LYS A 97 -8.31 21.77 -23.86
N PHE A 98 -7.35 20.96 -23.42
CA PHE A 98 -6.12 20.72 -24.14
C PHE A 98 -6.33 19.68 -25.25
N VAL A 99 -5.55 19.78 -26.33
CA VAL A 99 -5.59 18.92 -27.52
C VAL A 99 -4.17 18.47 -27.89
N ASP A 100 -4.01 17.54 -28.83
CA ASP A 100 -2.68 17.25 -29.41
C ASP A 100 -2.56 17.96 -30.76
N SER A 101 -1.79 19.04 -30.81
CA SER A 101 -1.60 19.83 -32.02
C SER A 101 -0.42 19.32 -32.87
N VAL A 102 0.43 18.43 -32.34
CA VAL A 102 1.67 17.98 -33.01
C VAL A 102 1.39 17.35 -34.38
N PRO A 103 0.41 16.44 -34.56
CA PRO A 103 0.14 15.82 -35.85
C PRO A 103 -0.24 16.82 -36.93
N GLY A 104 -1.00 17.87 -36.58
CA GLY A 104 -1.45 18.91 -37.51
C GLY A 104 -0.30 19.73 -38.10
N THR A 105 0.79 19.87 -37.35
CA THR A 105 1.98 20.62 -37.80
C THR A 105 2.71 19.97 -38.98
N ALA A 106 2.49 18.68 -39.25
CA ALA A 106 3.13 17.95 -40.35
C ALA A 106 2.74 18.48 -41.73
N SER A 107 1.59 19.14 -41.83
CA SER A 107 1.10 19.73 -43.07
C SER A 107 1.66 21.13 -43.38
N CYS A 108 2.38 21.73 -42.43
CA CYS A 108 2.80 23.11 -42.53
C CYS A 108 4.04 23.29 -43.40
N THR A 109 3.97 24.21 -44.35
CA THR A 109 5.06 24.55 -45.27
C THR A 109 5.71 25.87 -44.90
N TRP A 110 7.04 25.86 -44.79
CA TRP A 110 7.83 27.01 -44.34
C TRP A 110 8.73 27.53 -45.46
N THR A 111 8.73 28.85 -45.67
CA THR A 111 9.57 29.50 -46.68
C THR A 111 10.95 29.88 -46.16
N ASP A 112 11.10 29.97 -44.84
CA ASP A 112 12.37 30.32 -44.18
C ASP A 112 13.20 29.06 -44.00
N THR A 113 14.43 29.06 -44.52
CA THR A 113 15.40 27.99 -44.28
C THR A 113 16.37 28.46 -43.20
N CYS A 114 16.43 27.75 -42.08
CA CYS A 114 17.44 28.01 -41.08
C CYS A 114 18.72 27.24 -41.40
N SER A 115 19.84 27.96 -41.44
CA SER A 115 21.17 27.35 -41.52
C SER A 115 21.45 26.64 -40.20
N ASP A 116 21.54 25.30 -40.24
CA ASP A 116 21.97 24.36 -39.18
C ASP A 116 22.19 25.04 -37.82
N PRO A 117 21.11 25.19 -37.01
CA PRO A 117 21.21 25.85 -35.71
C PRO A 117 22.27 25.17 -34.88
N SER A 118 23.24 25.94 -34.39
CA SER A 118 24.27 25.43 -33.49
C SER A 118 23.60 24.68 -32.34
N TYR A 119 24.12 23.51 -31.97
CA TYR A 119 23.64 22.66 -30.87
C TYR A 119 22.39 21.80 -31.13
N LEU A 120 21.81 21.77 -32.34
CA LEU A 120 20.83 20.73 -32.69
C LEU A 120 21.55 19.40 -32.97
N ILE A 121 21.20 18.37 -32.20
CA ILE A 121 21.70 17.02 -32.39
C ILE A 121 20.86 16.38 -33.51
N ALA A 122 21.52 15.77 -34.50
CA ALA A 122 20.83 14.99 -35.52
C ALA A 122 19.93 13.95 -34.86
N GLN A 123 18.71 13.76 -35.40
CA GLN A 123 17.78 12.75 -34.91
C GLN A 123 18.48 11.39 -34.91
N GLN A 124 18.68 10.82 -33.72
CA GLN A 124 19.26 9.48 -33.58
C GLN A 124 18.11 8.48 -33.43
N THR A 125 17.95 7.62 -34.43
CA THR A 125 17.07 6.46 -34.30
C THR A 125 17.86 5.34 -33.64
N ALA A 126 17.51 4.98 -32.41
CA ALA A 126 18.05 3.81 -31.74
C ALA A 126 16.94 2.78 -31.57
N SER A 127 16.98 1.67 -32.32
CA SER A 127 16.14 0.52 -31.98
C SER A 127 16.81 -0.22 -30.83
N ARG A 128 16.18 -0.26 -29.66
CA ARG A 128 16.59 -1.16 -28.59
C ARG A 128 15.86 -2.48 -28.77
N MET A 129 16.61 -3.57 -28.85
CA MET A 129 16.03 -4.89 -28.67
C MET A 129 15.55 -4.98 -27.22
N PRO A 130 14.28 -5.32 -26.97
CA PRO A 130 13.82 -5.61 -25.62
C PRO A 130 14.73 -6.70 -25.03
N GLY A 131 15.22 -6.48 -23.83
CA GLY A 131 15.96 -7.52 -23.12
C GLY A 131 15.03 -8.66 -22.67
N THR A 132 15.60 -9.63 -21.96
CA THR A 132 14.90 -10.87 -21.58
C THR A 132 14.99 -11.15 -20.08
N ASN A 133 15.34 -10.13 -19.29
CA ASN A 133 15.57 -10.30 -17.86
C ASN A 133 14.24 -10.36 -17.10
N ASP A 134 14.15 -11.29 -16.15
CA ASP A 134 13.04 -11.43 -15.23
C ASP A 134 13.60 -11.51 -13.81
N PRO A 135 13.57 -10.42 -13.03
CA PRO A 135 14.17 -10.39 -11.71
C PRO A 135 13.38 -11.14 -10.64
N GLY A 136 12.23 -11.79 -10.95
CA GLY A 136 11.49 -12.66 -10.04
C GLY A 136 11.08 -11.96 -8.73
N LYS A 137 10.15 -11.01 -8.82
CA LYS A 137 9.77 -10.14 -7.68
C LYS A 137 8.33 -10.29 -7.21
N ASN A 138 7.55 -11.16 -7.85
CA ASN A 138 6.13 -11.38 -7.58
C ASN A 138 5.82 -12.85 -7.21
N ASP A 139 6.84 -13.62 -6.83
CA ASP A 139 6.68 -15.00 -6.40
C ASP A 139 5.94 -15.06 -5.06
N ILE A 140 5.02 -16.02 -4.94
CA ILE A 140 4.26 -16.31 -3.71
C ILE A 140 4.53 -17.74 -3.27
N GLU A 141 4.69 -17.96 -1.96
CA GLU A 141 4.97 -19.26 -1.37
C GLU A 141 3.77 -19.81 -0.58
N ASP A 142 3.61 -21.13 -0.53
CA ASP A 142 2.58 -21.84 0.26
C ASP A 142 1.13 -21.40 -0.04
N ILE A 143 0.85 -20.91 -1.26
CA ILE A 143 -0.48 -20.57 -1.76
C ILE A 143 -0.93 -21.57 -2.82
N SER A 144 -2.19 -21.99 -2.77
CA SER A 144 -2.89 -22.68 -3.87
C SER A 144 -4.02 -21.80 -4.39
N CYS A 145 -4.08 -21.57 -5.70
CA CYS A 145 -5.12 -20.75 -6.33
C CYS A 145 -5.36 -21.15 -7.79
N THR A 146 -6.45 -20.65 -8.38
CA THR A 146 -6.68 -20.74 -9.82
C THR A 146 -5.91 -19.62 -10.51
N MET A 147 -4.97 -19.93 -11.40
CA MET A 147 -4.23 -18.89 -12.13
C MET A 147 -5.04 -18.36 -13.31
N VAL A 148 -5.06 -17.04 -13.48
CA VAL A 148 -5.67 -16.32 -14.61
C VAL A 148 -4.73 -15.22 -15.11
N ASP A 149 -4.93 -14.80 -16.36
CA ASP A 149 -4.17 -13.67 -16.94
C ASP A 149 -4.87 -12.35 -16.61
N LYS A 150 -4.16 -11.44 -15.95
CA LYS A 150 -4.56 -10.05 -15.77
C LYS A 150 -3.83 -9.19 -16.80
N CYS A 151 -4.56 -8.71 -17.80
CA CYS A 151 -4.01 -7.87 -18.86
C CYS A 151 -4.37 -6.38 -18.67
N ASN A 152 -3.56 -5.48 -19.23
CA ASN A 152 -3.93 -4.08 -19.38
C ASN A 152 -5.12 -3.92 -20.35
N SER A 153 -5.74 -2.74 -20.39
CA SER A 153 -6.91 -2.46 -21.24
C SER A 153 -6.68 -2.72 -22.73
N ALA A 154 -5.45 -2.59 -23.22
CA ALA A 154 -5.08 -2.89 -24.60
C ALA A 154 -4.87 -4.40 -24.88
N GLY A 155 -4.78 -5.24 -23.84
CA GLY A 155 -4.50 -6.67 -23.95
C GLY A 155 -3.06 -6.99 -24.42
N THR A 156 -2.14 -6.03 -24.29
CA THR A 156 -0.77 -6.12 -24.82
C THR A 156 0.24 -6.59 -23.76
N VAL A 157 -0.09 -6.41 -22.49
CA VAL A 157 0.77 -6.77 -21.35
C VAL A 157 -0.08 -7.50 -20.33
N CYS A 158 0.33 -8.72 -19.96
CA CYS A 158 -0.41 -9.56 -19.03
C CYS A 158 0.53 -10.14 -17.95
N SER A 159 -0.01 -10.31 -16.76
CA SER A 159 0.63 -11.00 -15.64
C SER A 159 -0.24 -12.17 -15.22
N SER A 160 0.39 -13.29 -14.83
CA SER A 160 -0.33 -14.42 -14.27
C SER A 160 -0.58 -14.18 -12.79
N VAL A 161 -1.84 -14.20 -12.37
CA VAL A 161 -2.28 -13.89 -11.00
C VAL A 161 -3.26 -14.94 -10.50
N CYS A 162 -3.46 -15.01 -9.19
CA CYS A 162 -4.59 -15.76 -8.65
C CYS A 162 -5.91 -15.09 -9.06
N GLU A 163 -6.87 -15.88 -9.52
CA GLU A 163 -8.26 -15.47 -9.66
C GLU A 163 -8.76 -15.05 -8.29
N LYS A 164 -9.35 -13.85 -8.20
CA LYS A 164 -9.79 -13.24 -6.94
C LYS A 164 -10.67 -14.22 -6.15
N GLY A 165 -10.34 -14.42 -4.88
CA GLY A 165 -11.07 -15.27 -3.95
C GLY A 165 -10.75 -16.77 -4.07
N THR A 166 -9.78 -17.16 -4.90
CA THR A 166 -9.37 -18.56 -5.04
C THR A 166 -8.10 -18.90 -4.27
N ALA A 167 -7.37 -17.90 -3.75
CA ALA A 167 -6.17 -18.16 -2.99
C ALA A 167 -6.50 -18.82 -1.65
N SER A 168 -5.75 -19.87 -1.35
CA SER A 168 -5.93 -20.66 -0.15
C SER A 168 -4.60 -21.11 0.43
N ILE A 169 -4.59 -21.20 1.75
CA ILE A 169 -3.53 -21.77 2.57
C ILE A 169 -3.97 -23.15 3.08
N SER A 170 -3.04 -23.90 3.70
CA SER A 170 -3.37 -25.19 4.30
C SER A 170 -4.48 -25.07 5.35
N SER A 171 -5.33 -26.10 5.46
CA SER A 171 -6.45 -26.12 6.42
C SER A 171 -5.99 -25.94 7.86
N TRP A 172 -4.85 -26.55 8.23
CA TRP A 172 -4.22 -26.35 9.53
C TRP A 172 -3.92 -24.87 9.81
N LEU A 173 -3.31 -24.17 8.85
CA LEU A 173 -2.90 -22.79 9.05
C LEU A 173 -4.13 -21.89 9.18
N ASN A 174 -5.16 -22.10 8.35
CA ASN A 174 -6.41 -21.34 8.42
C ASN A 174 -7.09 -21.50 9.79
N LEU A 175 -7.20 -22.75 10.29
CA LEU A 175 -7.77 -23.02 11.61
C LEU A 175 -6.93 -22.41 12.75
N THR A 176 -5.60 -22.49 12.65
CA THR A 176 -4.67 -21.92 13.64
C THR A 176 -4.81 -20.40 13.72
N LEU A 177 -4.82 -19.72 12.58
CA LEU A 177 -4.98 -18.27 12.51
C LEU A 177 -6.37 -17.85 12.98
N SER A 178 -7.42 -18.62 12.66
CA SER A 178 -8.77 -18.37 13.18
C SER A 178 -8.84 -18.49 14.69
N TYR A 179 -8.19 -19.50 15.28
CA TYR A 179 -8.13 -19.68 16.73
C TYR A 179 -7.43 -18.50 17.41
N GLN A 180 -6.27 -18.10 16.88
CA GLN A 180 -5.52 -16.95 17.39
C GLN A 180 -6.30 -15.64 17.26
N ARG A 181 -7.01 -15.46 16.14
CA ARG A 181 -7.90 -14.30 15.92
C ARG A 181 -9.00 -14.24 16.98
N ASN A 182 -9.63 -15.37 17.29
CA ASN A 182 -10.67 -15.41 18.32
C ASN A 182 -10.14 -15.03 19.71
N LEU A 183 -8.93 -15.49 20.06
CA LEU A 183 -8.26 -15.05 21.30
C LEU A 183 -8.02 -13.54 21.28
N ALA A 184 -7.43 -13.02 20.21
CA ALA A 184 -7.11 -11.61 20.06
C ALA A 184 -8.38 -10.74 20.13
N PHE A 185 -9.46 -11.13 19.44
CA PHE A 185 -10.72 -10.38 19.41
C PHE A 185 -11.48 -10.38 20.73
N SER A 186 -11.28 -11.40 21.57
CA SER A 186 -11.81 -11.46 22.93
C SER A 186 -10.98 -10.66 23.96
N GLY A 187 -9.75 -10.31 23.59
CA GLY A 187 -8.83 -9.54 24.40
C GLY A 187 -9.14 -8.05 24.40
N LYS A 188 -8.26 -7.28 25.05
CA LYS A 188 -8.35 -5.82 25.05
C LYS A 188 -8.00 -5.29 23.67
N LEU A 189 -8.83 -4.37 23.14
CA LEU A 189 -8.67 -3.80 21.81
C LEU A 189 -7.22 -3.37 21.50
N CYS A 190 -6.58 -2.62 22.41
CA CYS A 190 -5.24 -2.08 22.19
C CYS A 190 -4.08 -3.07 22.36
N TYR A 191 -4.35 -4.29 22.83
CA TYR A 191 -3.36 -5.39 22.87
C TYR A 191 -3.51 -6.37 21.72
N THR A 192 -4.52 -6.17 20.87
CA THR A 192 -4.83 -7.10 19.78
C THR A 192 -3.65 -7.15 18.82
N GLN A 193 -3.10 -8.35 18.61
CA GLN A 193 -2.25 -8.64 17.47
C GLN A 193 -3.11 -9.14 16.31
N ILE A 194 -2.95 -8.51 15.16
CA ILE A 194 -3.71 -8.82 13.96
C ILE A 194 -2.73 -8.95 12.78
N PRO A 195 -2.78 -10.06 12.00
CA PRO A 195 -2.09 -10.11 10.72
C PRO A 195 -2.58 -8.99 9.79
N SER A 196 -1.62 -8.24 9.26
CA SER A 196 -1.86 -6.99 8.54
C SER A 196 -1.05 -6.92 7.25
N THR A 197 -1.50 -6.11 6.32
CA THR A 197 -0.82 -5.81 5.05
C THR A 197 -0.62 -4.31 4.90
N HIS A 198 0.54 -3.93 4.36
CA HIS A 198 0.82 -2.56 3.96
C HIS A 198 0.30 -2.36 2.52
N ASN A 199 -0.30 -1.20 2.26
CA ASN A 199 -0.75 -0.80 0.92
C ASN A 199 -1.60 -1.88 0.21
N SER A 200 -2.62 -2.36 0.91
CA SER A 200 -3.23 -3.68 0.70
C SER A 200 -3.94 -3.82 -0.65
N ALA A 201 -4.43 -2.72 -1.22
CA ALA A 201 -5.15 -2.70 -2.49
C ALA A 201 -4.26 -2.44 -3.72
N ILE A 202 -2.97 -2.16 -3.53
CA ILE A 202 -2.01 -1.94 -4.61
C ILE A 202 -1.48 -3.32 -5.05
N THR A 203 -2.35 -4.07 -5.73
CA THR A 203 -2.16 -5.50 -6.00
C THR A 203 -1.92 -5.82 -7.48
N LEU A 204 -1.10 -6.83 -7.76
CA LEU A 204 -0.95 -7.35 -9.12
C LEU A 204 -2.25 -7.94 -9.67
N ALA A 205 -3.10 -8.55 -8.82
CA ALA A 205 -4.43 -9.03 -9.18
C ALA A 205 -5.33 -7.92 -9.76
N ASP A 206 -5.10 -6.67 -9.35
CA ASP A 206 -5.79 -5.49 -9.86
C ASP A 206 -5.09 -4.82 -11.03
N GLY A 207 -3.85 -5.21 -11.33
CA GLY A 207 -3.08 -4.76 -12.48
C GLY A 207 -1.92 -3.83 -12.14
N TYR A 208 -1.76 -3.43 -10.87
CA TYR A 208 -0.57 -2.69 -10.43
C TYR A 208 0.68 -3.54 -10.69
N GLY A 209 1.74 -2.94 -11.21
CA GLY A 209 2.99 -3.62 -11.56
C GLY A 209 2.93 -4.48 -12.82
N ASN A 210 1.80 -4.53 -13.54
CA ASN A 210 1.66 -5.37 -14.72
C ASN A 210 2.67 -5.02 -15.83
N ARG A 211 3.07 -3.75 -15.94
CA ARG A 211 4.11 -3.28 -16.88
C ARG A 211 5.55 -3.41 -16.38
N ASP A 212 5.78 -3.79 -15.13
CA ASP A 212 7.12 -3.84 -14.54
C ASP A 212 8.06 -4.75 -15.32
N GLN A 213 7.52 -5.85 -15.85
CA GLN A 213 8.21 -6.79 -16.73
C GLN A 213 8.86 -6.12 -17.95
N LEU A 214 8.24 -5.08 -18.54
CA LEU A 214 8.76 -4.39 -19.71
C LEU A 214 10.04 -3.61 -19.39
N PHE A 215 10.09 -3.02 -18.19
CA PHE A 215 11.24 -2.27 -17.72
C PHE A 215 12.34 -3.23 -17.27
N ASN A 216 11.96 -4.19 -16.43
CA ASN A 216 12.86 -5.20 -15.89
C ASN A 216 13.58 -6.01 -16.96
N ALA A 217 12.91 -6.29 -18.09
CA ALA A 217 13.49 -6.94 -19.25
C ALA A 217 14.83 -6.31 -19.70
N ASN A 218 14.97 -4.99 -19.57
CA ASN A 218 16.11 -4.21 -20.05
C ASN A 218 17.11 -3.79 -18.96
N LEU A 219 16.82 -4.08 -17.68
CA LEU A 219 17.69 -3.71 -16.56
C LEU A 219 18.86 -4.67 -16.41
N ASN A 220 19.95 -4.22 -15.80
CA ASN A 220 21.13 -5.06 -15.62
C ASN A 220 20.88 -6.08 -14.49
N SER A 221 20.83 -7.37 -14.85
CA SER A 221 20.64 -8.49 -13.90
C SER A 221 21.73 -8.61 -12.84
N ASP A 222 22.94 -8.10 -13.10
CA ASP A 222 24.03 -8.10 -12.12
C ASP A 222 23.84 -7.07 -11.01
N LYS A 223 22.89 -6.13 -11.19
CA LYS A 223 22.54 -5.12 -10.20
C LYS A 223 21.26 -5.54 -9.49
N SER A 224 21.40 -6.32 -8.42
CA SER A 224 20.28 -6.79 -7.61
C SER A 224 19.38 -5.66 -7.10
N TYR A 225 19.94 -4.48 -6.87
CA TYR A 225 19.27 -3.24 -6.44
C TYR A 225 18.56 -2.47 -7.56
N SER A 226 18.64 -2.91 -8.81
CA SER A 226 18.10 -2.19 -9.97
C SER A 226 16.94 -2.95 -10.59
N TYR A 227 15.75 -2.83 -10.00
CA TYR A 227 14.51 -3.41 -10.53
C TYR A 227 13.33 -2.46 -10.36
N LEU A 228 12.33 -2.62 -11.20
CA LEU A 228 11.03 -1.98 -11.03
C LEU A 228 10.07 -2.97 -10.35
N LYS A 229 9.47 -2.52 -9.25
CA LYS A 229 8.37 -3.19 -8.56
C LYS A 229 7.43 -2.13 -8.04
N THR A 230 6.21 -2.10 -8.56
CA THR A 230 5.22 -1.05 -8.25
C THR A 230 3.92 -1.61 -7.68
N ASN A 231 3.89 -2.91 -7.38
CA ASN A 231 2.83 -3.54 -6.60
C ASN A 231 3.34 -3.91 -5.20
N ASN A 232 2.57 -3.58 -4.16
CA ASN A 232 2.86 -3.99 -2.79
C ASN A 232 2.43 -5.44 -2.55
N GLN A 233 1.32 -5.84 -3.16
CA GLN A 233 0.74 -7.18 -3.02
C GLN A 233 0.61 -7.87 -4.37
N VAL A 234 0.52 -9.19 -4.36
CA VAL A 234 0.12 -9.98 -5.56
C VAL A 234 -1.33 -10.43 -5.46
N LEU A 235 -1.73 -10.87 -4.26
CA LEU A 235 -3.08 -11.35 -3.97
C LEU A 235 -4.09 -10.19 -3.89
N SER A 236 -5.33 -10.43 -4.32
CA SER A 236 -6.41 -9.43 -4.18
C SER A 236 -6.79 -9.22 -2.71
N LEU A 237 -7.54 -8.16 -2.39
CA LEU A 237 -8.03 -7.94 -1.02
C LEU A 237 -8.84 -9.14 -0.51
N THR A 238 -9.72 -9.71 -1.33
CA THR A 238 -10.51 -10.91 -1.01
C THR A 238 -9.60 -12.07 -0.62
N ASP A 239 -8.51 -12.29 -1.37
CA ASP A 239 -7.55 -13.35 -1.11
C ASP A 239 -6.76 -13.11 0.17
N GLN A 240 -6.29 -11.88 0.40
CA GLN A 240 -5.61 -11.46 1.64
C GLN A 240 -6.49 -11.72 2.87
N LEU A 241 -7.77 -11.32 2.81
CA LEU A 241 -8.76 -11.61 3.85
C LEU A 241 -9.02 -13.12 3.98
N GLY A 242 -9.09 -13.85 2.86
CA GLY A 242 -9.28 -15.30 2.81
C GLY A 242 -8.18 -16.09 3.52
N ILE A 243 -6.94 -15.61 3.48
CA ILE A 243 -5.80 -16.28 4.14
C ILE A 243 -5.54 -15.82 5.58
N GLY A 244 -6.27 -14.81 6.07
CA GLY A 244 -6.31 -14.46 7.50
C GLY A 244 -5.97 -13.02 7.88
N ILE A 245 -5.70 -12.13 6.91
CA ILE A 245 -5.51 -10.70 7.16
C ILE A 245 -6.80 -10.08 7.69
N ARG A 246 -6.71 -9.19 8.69
CA ARG A 246 -7.88 -8.45 9.23
C ARG A 246 -7.60 -6.97 9.49
N TRP A 247 -6.41 -6.51 9.17
CA TRP A 247 -6.07 -5.09 9.12
C TRP A 247 -5.49 -4.79 7.75
N ILE A 248 -6.15 -3.92 7.01
CA ILE A 248 -5.75 -3.50 5.67
C ILE A 248 -5.53 -1.99 5.64
N GLU A 249 -4.57 -1.58 4.83
CA GLU A 249 -4.26 -0.19 4.55
C GLU A 249 -4.65 0.14 3.11
N ILE A 250 -5.30 1.28 2.93
CA ILE A 250 -5.89 1.73 1.66
C ILE A 250 -5.48 3.18 1.41
N ASP A 251 -4.42 3.35 0.64
CA ASP A 251 -3.92 4.64 0.16
C ASP A 251 -4.98 5.27 -0.73
N THR A 252 -5.58 6.37 -0.29
CA THR A 252 -6.74 6.96 -0.96
C THR A 252 -6.43 8.38 -1.39
N HIS A 253 -6.67 8.63 -2.68
CA HIS A 253 -6.42 9.92 -3.34
C HIS A 253 -7.61 10.31 -4.20
N TYR A 254 -7.80 11.61 -4.43
CA TYR A 254 -8.86 12.16 -5.25
C TYR A 254 -8.30 12.80 -6.52
N PHE A 255 -8.63 12.22 -7.67
CA PHE A 255 -8.30 12.75 -8.99
C PHE A 255 -9.30 12.23 -10.03
N LEU A 256 -9.38 12.91 -11.18
CA LEU A 256 -10.32 12.56 -12.25
C LEU A 256 -11.78 12.43 -11.76
N ASP A 257 -12.16 13.31 -10.83
CA ASP A 257 -13.48 13.38 -10.19
C ASP A 257 -13.91 12.15 -9.36
N ASP A 258 -13.00 11.24 -9.03
CA ASP A 258 -13.28 10.06 -8.18
C ASP A 258 -12.17 9.81 -7.14
N PHE A 259 -12.46 8.94 -6.17
CA PHE A 259 -11.45 8.43 -5.24
C PHE A 259 -10.81 7.18 -5.83
N HIS A 260 -9.49 7.21 -5.95
CA HIS A 260 -8.66 6.11 -6.41
C HIS A 260 -7.75 5.60 -5.30
N THR A 261 -7.40 4.33 -5.42
CA THR A 261 -6.39 3.69 -4.58
C THR A 261 -5.07 3.64 -5.32
N GLY A 262 -3.97 4.06 -4.71
CA GLY A 262 -2.66 4.06 -5.37
C GLY A 262 -1.56 4.62 -4.49
N HIS A 263 -0.32 4.21 -4.74
CA HIS A 263 0.84 4.73 -4.03
C HIS A 263 1.25 6.07 -4.65
N CYS A 264 0.85 7.18 -4.05
CA CYS A 264 1.27 8.51 -4.46
C CYS A 264 2.15 9.17 -3.41
N GLY A 265 2.95 10.15 -3.81
CA GLY A 265 3.76 10.91 -2.87
C GLY A 265 4.61 11.99 -3.51
N ASN A 266 4.96 12.98 -2.70
CA ASN A 266 5.87 14.03 -3.15
C ASN A 266 7.29 13.48 -3.31
N LEU A 267 7.86 13.68 -4.49
CA LEU A 267 9.28 13.44 -4.75
C LEU A 267 10.05 14.60 -4.12
N GLY A 268 10.41 14.50 -2.83
CA GLY A 268 10.97 15.54 -1.94
C GLY A 268 12.27 16.23 -2.41
N SER A 269 12.27 16.78 -3.62
CA SER A 269 13.36 17.41 -4.32
C SER A 269 12.98 18.84 -4.69
N ASN A 270 13.71 19.81 -4.15
CA ASN A 270 13.49 21.23 -4.41
C ASN A 270 13.42 21.57 -5.92
N SER A 271 14.16 20.84 -6.75
CA SER A 271 14.11 21.03 -8.21
C SER A 271 12.80 20.55 -8.83
N ILE A 272 12.23 19.47 -8.30
CA ILE A 272 10.94 18.93 -8.75
C ILE A 272 9.81 19.86 -8.30
N GLU A 273 9.87 20.36 -7.06
CA GLU A 273 8.92 21.36 -6.55
C GLU A 273 8.94 22.64 -7.40
N THR A 274 10.13 23.19 -7.70
CA THR A 274 10.26 24.39 -8.55
C THR A 274 9.64 24.18 -9.95
N PHE A 275 9.76 22.97 -10.51
CA PHE A 275 9.13 22.66 -11.79
C PHE A 275 7.62 22.69 -11.68
N PHE A 276 7.05 22.02 -10.68
CA PHE A 276 5.62 21.92 -10.51
C PHE A 276 4.99 23.25 -10.10
N ASP A 277 5.70 24.12 -9.37
CA ASP A 277 5.26 25.49 -9.14
C ASP A 277 5.14 26.28 -10.44
N ALA A 278 6.18 26.22 -11.28
CA ALA A 278 6.18 26.89 -12.58
C ALA A 278 5.09 26.32 -13.50
N PHE A 279 4.93 25.01 -13.51
CA PHE A 279 3.91 24.30 -14.28
C PHE A 279 2.50 24.64 -13.81
N GLY A 280 2.25 24.58 -12.51
CA GLY A 280 1.00 24.97 -11.89
C GLY A 280 0.64 26.43 -12.19
N SER A 281 1.60 27.35 -12.08
CA SER A 281 1.38 28.76 -12.46
C SER A 281 0.97 28.95 -13.92
N GLN A 282 1.34 28.03 -14.82
CA GLN A 282 0.89 28.08 -16.21
C GLN A 282 -0.50 27.49 -16.38
N LEU A 283 -0.75 26.33 -15.77
CA LEU A 283 -2.06 25.68 -15.80
C LEU A 283 -3.14 26.58 -15.18
N SER A 284 -2.84 27.31 -14.10
CA SER A 284 -3.80 28.21 -13.43
C SER A 284 -4.37 29.31 -14.33
N LYS A 285 -3.76 29.59 -15.48
CA LYS A 285 -4.28 30.55 -16.47
C LYS A 285 -5.55 30.05 -17.17
N TYR A 286 -5.77 28.74 -17.17
CA TYR A 286 -6.85 28.10 -17.91
C TYR A 286 -8.03 27.68 -17.00
N GLY A 287 -7.83 27.64 -15.68
CA GLY A 287 -8.78 27.01 -14.77
C GLY A 287 -8.26 26.75 -13.36
N THR A 288 -9.08 26.07 -12.57
CA THR A 288 -8.74 25.61 -11.22
C THR A 288 -7.86 24.36 -11.32
N ILE A 289 -6.73 24.34 -10.63
CA ILE A 289 -5.84 23.18 -10.61
C ILE A 289 -6.39 22.15 -9.63
N LEU A 290 -6.68 20.95 -10.12
CA LEU A 290 -7.11 19.81 -9.31
C LEU A 290 -5.92 18.93 -8.88
N TRP A 291 -4.80 19.06 -9.58
CA TRP A 291 -3.61 18.25 -9.39
C TRP A 291 -2.52 18.91 -8.54
N GLY A 292 -1.72 18.12 -7.83
CA GLY A 292 -0.53 18.58 -7.11
C GLY A 292 0.56 17.51 -7.04
N PRO A 293 1.79 17.88 -6.62
CA PRO A 293 2.91 16.94 -6.49
C PRO A 293 2.62 15.73 -5.60
N GLU A 294 1.68 15.83 -4.68
CA GLU A 294 1.20 14.73 -3.85
C GLU A 294 0.56 13.58 -4.63
N LEU A 295 0.12 13.82 -5.88
CA LEU A 295 -0.47 12.81 -6.76
C LEU A 295 0.57 12.16 -7.69
N LEU A 296 1.83 12.58 -7.65
CA LEU A 296 2.90 11.88 -8.36
C LEU A 296 2.98 10.45 -7.86
N GLY A 297 2.94 9.48 -8.78
CA GLY A 297 2.72 8.09 -8.37
C GLY A 297 1.49 7.50 -9.04
N CYS A 298 0.40 8.26 -8.97
CA CYS A 298 -0.94 7.82 -9.36
C CYS A 298 -1.49 8.61 -10.54
N PHE A 299 -1.17 9.91 -10.62
CA PHE A 299 -1.61 10.75 -11.72
C PHE A 299 -0.46 11.67 -12.16
N PRO A 300 0.26 11.36 -13.26
CA PRO A 300 0.19 10.13 -14.03
C PRO A 300 0.69 8.91 -13.22
N SER A 301 0.13 7.74 -13.51
CA SER A 301 0.46 6.51 -12.80
C SER A 301 1.84 5.95 -13.18
N ILE A 302 2.77 5.90 -12.23
CA ILE A 302 4.01 5.11 -12.36
C ILE A 302 3.83 3.69 -11.85
N SER A 303 2.62 3.31 -11.45
CA SER A 303 2.35 2.04 -10.77
C SER A 303 2.17 0.85 -11.72
N GLY A 304 2.74 0.93 -12.92
CA GLY A 304 2.67 -0.13 -13.92
C GLY A 304 1.28 -0.39 -14.49
N ILE A 305 0.34 0.53 -14.26
CA ILE A 305 -1.06 0.55 -14.72
C ILE A 305 -1.38 1.95 -15.24
N LYS A 306 -2.41 2.10 -16.07
CA LYS A 306 -2.87 3.40 -16.55
C LYS A 306 -3.62 4.14 -15.44
N THR A 307 -3.53 5.47 -15.40
CA THR A 307 -4.24 6.31 -14.41
C THR A 307 -5.75 5.99 -14.35
N THR A 308 -6.40 5.85 -15.50
CA THR A 308 -7.85 5.56 -15.56
C THR A 308 -8.22 4.13 -15.19
N ASP A 309 -7.24 3.24 -15.13
CA ASP A 309 -7.41 1.82 -14.81
C ASP A 309 -7.06 1.53 -13.34
N GLU A 310 -6.50 2.52 -12.62
CA GLU A 310 -6.32 2.44 -11.17
C GLU A 310 -7.64 2.18 -10.46
N VAL A 311 -7.62 1.26 -9.50
CA VAL A 311 -8.82 0.81 -8.79
C VAL A 311 -9.40 1.98 -8.02
N THR A 312 -10.71 2.18 -8.16
CA THR A 312 -11.40 3.19 -7.34
C THR A 312 -11.47 2.72 -5.89
N THR A 313 -11.33 3.63 -4.93
CA THR A 313 -11.48 3.31 -3.51
C THR A 313 -12.84 2.69 -3.22
N ARG A 314 -13.90 3.10 -3.94
CA ARG A 314 -15.21 2.43 -3.87
C ARG A 314 -15.14 0.95 -4.23
N SER A 315 -14.40 0.59 -5.28
CA SER A 315 -14.24 -0.81 -5.69
C SER A 315 -13.46 -1.62 -4.66
N SER A 316 -12.37 -1.07 -4.11
CA SER A 316 -11.63 -1.69 -3.01
C SER A 316 -12.52 -1.94 -1.78
N MET A 317 -13.35 -0.96 -1.41
CA MET A 317 -14.28 -1.09 -0.28
C MET A 317 -15.43 -2.05 -0.57
N GLN A 318 -15.93 -2.09 -1.80
CA GLN A 318 -16.95 -3.04 -2.21
C GLN A 318 -16.42 -4.48 -2.16
N GLU A 319 -15.16 -4.72 -2.54
CA GLU A 319 -14.53 -6.03 -2.43
C GLU A 319 -14.50 -6.52 -0.97
N VAL A 320 -14.13 -5.64 -0.03
CA VAL A 320 -14.19 -5.94 1.42
C VAL A 320 -15.62 -6.18 1.88
N ARG A 321 -16.58 -5.36 1.41
CA ARG A 321 -18.00 -5.49 1.74
C ARG A 321 -18.57 -6.84 1.30
N ASP A 322 -18.29 -7.26 0.08
CA ASP A 322 -18.75 -8.53 -0.51
C ASP A 322 -18.15 -9.71 0.27
N TRP A 323 -16.88 -9.62 0.65
CA TRP A 323 -16.25 -10.63 1.50
C TRP A 323 -16.91 -10.72 2.88
N LEU A 324 -17.26 -9.58 3.50
CA LEU A 324 -17.99 -9.54 4.78
C LEU A 324 -19.43 -10.08 4.66
N GLU A 325 -20.09 -9.96 3.51
CA GLU A 325 -21.39 -10.61 3.26
C GLU A 325 -21.27 -12.13 3.25
N ALA A 326 -20.22 -12.65 2.63
CA ALA A 326 -19.91 -14.08 2.63
C ALA A 326 -19.43 -14.57 4.00
N ASN A 327 -18.91 -13.67 4.85
CA ASN A 327 -18.32 -13.99 6.15
C ASN A 327 -18.92 -13.12 7.29
N PRO A 328 -20.22 -13.30 7.63
CA PRO A 328 -20.98 -12.36 8.47
C PRO A 328 -20.56 -12.31 9.94
N THR A 329 -19.61 -13.13 10.36
CA THR A 329 -19.03 -13.13 11.72
C THR A 329 -17.64 -12.52 11.78
N GLU A 330 -17.08 -12.12 10.64
CA GLU A 330 -15.73 -11.57 10.56
C GLU A 330 -15.70 -10.06 10.77
N PHE A 331 -14.54 -9.51 11.07
CA PHE A 331 -14.35 -8.08 11.34
C PHE A 331 -13.07 -7.59 10.70
N VAL A 332 -13.10 -6.43 10.04
CA VAL A 332 -11.95 -5.86 9.35
C VAL A 332 -11.67 -4.46 9.89
N VAL A 333 -10.41 -4.18 10.20
CA VAL A 333 -9.92 -2.82 10.42
C VAL A 333 -9.40 -2.29 9.10
N ILE A 334 -9.89 -1.14 8.68
CA ILE A 334 -9.46 -0.46 7.45
C ILE A 334 -8.80 0.84 7.86
N TYR A 335 -7.51 0.94 7.61
CA TYR A 335 -6.77 2.18 7.70
C TYR A 335 -6.75 2.87 6.34
N MET A 336 -7.39 4.04 6.26
CA MET A 336 -7.38 4.91 5.10
C MET A 336 -6.16 5.83 5.19
N ASP A 337 -5.10 5.51 4.45
CA ASP A 337 -3.98 6.45 4.31
C ASP A 337 -4.40 7.54 3.31
N THR A 338 -4.89 8.66 3.84
CA THR A 338 -5.49 9.72 3.02
C THR A 338 -4.43 10.68 2.51
N GLY A 339 -4.35 10.82 1.19
CA GLY A 339 -3.51 11.82 0.54
C GLY A 339 -3.85 13.26 0.92
N SER A 340 -2.85 14.13 0.90
CA SER A 340 -3.02 15.55 1.25
C SER A 340 -3.91 16.31 0.25
N ASP A 341 -4.10 15.77 -0.96
CA ASP A 341 -5.03 16.26 -1.97
C ASP A 341 -6.49 16.24 -1.48
N ILE A 342 -6.88 15.24 -0.67
CA ILE A 342 -8.25 15.12 -0.14
C ILE A 342 -8.57 16.31 0.76
N SER A 343 -7.65 16.69 1.64
CA SER A 343 -7.79 17.86 2.51
C SER A 343 -7.74 19.15 1.68
N ARG A 344 -6.78 19.27 0.75
CA ARG A 344 -6.62 20.43 -0.14
C ARG A 344 -7.87 20.71 -0.98
N LEU A 345 -8.53 19.67 -1.46
CA LEU A 345 -9.74 19.74 -2.29
C LEU A 345 -11.04 19.68 -1.47
N ASN A 346 -10.95 19.62 -0.14
CA ASN A 346 -12.10 19.53 0.77
C ASN A 346 -13.03 18.34 0.48
N LYS A 347 -12.43 17.14 0.37
CA LYS A 347 -13.10 15.90 -0.08
C LYS A 347 -13.45 14.90 1.02
N TYR A 348 -13.24 15.24 2.29
CA TYR A 348 -13.58 14.33 3.40
C TYR A 348 -15.07 13.99 3.49
N GLU A 349 -15.98 14.93 3.21
CA GLU A 349 -17.43 14.66 3.22
C GLU A 349 -17.83 13.68 2.11
N ASP A 350 -17.26 13.85 0.91
CA ASP A 350 -17.48 12.97 -0.24
C ASP A 350 -16.93 11.55 0.06
N LEU A 351 -15.75 11.46 0.69
CA LEU A 351 -15.15 10.18 1.11
C LEU A 351 -16.02 9.47 2.16
N ASN A 352 -16.49 10.20 3.17
CA ASN A 352 -17.36 9.65 4.21
C ASN A 352 -18.69 9.16 3.62
N THR A 353 -19.22 9.86 2.62
CA THR A 353 -20.43 9.46 1.90
C THR A 353 -20.19 8.12 1.19
N LEU A 354 -19.09 7.99 0.45
CA LEU A 354 -18.69 6.75 -0.21
C LEU A 354 -18.59 5.58 0.77
N LEU A 355 -17.90 5.77 1.91
CA LEU A 355 -17.72 4.72 2.92
C LEU A 355 -19.06 4.34 3.58
N THR A 356 -19.93 5.32 3.85
CA THR A 356 -21.28 5.10 4.39
C THR A 356 -22.16 4.35 3.40
N ASP A 357 -22.08 4.67 2.11
CA ASP A 357 -22.83 3.96 1.06
C ASP A 357 -22.45 2.48 0.99
N VAL A 358 -21.16 2.17 1.13
CA VAL A 358 -20.64 0.79 1.00
C VAL A 358 -20.94 -0.04 2.26
N PHE A 359 -20.57 0.47 3.44
CA PHE A 359 -20.64 -0.32 4.68
C PHE A 359 -21.87 -0.04 5.55
N GLY A 360 -22.47 1.15 5.43
CA GLY A 360 -23.65 1.56 6.19
C GLY A 360 -23.53 1.27 7.69
N GLY A 361 -24.49 0.51 8.21
CA GLY A 361 -24.56 0.18 9.64
C GLY A 361 -23.48 -0.79 10.15
N LEU A 362 -22.60 -1.31 9.28
CA LEU A 362 -21.49 -2.17 9.70
C LEU A 362 -20.32 -1.39 10.31
N ILE A 363 -20.29 -0.06 10.12
CA ILE A 363 -19.20 0.79 10.63
C ILE A 363 -19.33 0.94 12.15
N VAL A 364 -18.23 0.71 12.87
CA VAL A 364 -18.13 1.07 14.29
C VAL A 364 -18.28 2.59 14.44
N PRO A 365 -19.28 3.08 15.17
CA PRO A 365 -19.51 4.52 15.28
C PRO A 365 -18.41 5.18 16.11
N GLN A 366 -17.98 6.38 15.69
CA GLN A 366 -16.98 7.14 16.45
C GLN A 366 -17.36 7.40 17.90
N SER A 367 -18.65 7.46 18.23
CA SER A 367 -19.12 7.63 19.62
C SER A 367 -18.68 6.47 20.53
N ALA A 368 -18.60 5.24 20.00
CA ALA A 368 -18.08 4.10 20.74
C ALA A 368 -16.56 4.26 20.98
N LEU A 369 -15.81 4.67 19.96
CA LEU A 369 -14.37 4.92 20.07
C LEU A 369 -14.04 6.09 21.01
N LYS A 370 -14.79 7.18 20.93
CA LYS A 370 -14.67 8.35 21.83
C LYS A 370 -14.99 7.98 23.29
N THR A 371 -15.89 7.03 23.52
CA THR A 371 -16.16 6.47 24.85
C THR A 371 -14.95 5.70 25.38
N LEU A 372 -14.37 4.81 24.56
CA LEU A 372 -13.16 4.07 24.92
C LEU A 372 -11.98 5.01 25.19
N ALA A 373 -11.78 6.02 24.34
CA ALA A 373 -10.75 7.03 24.53
C ALA A 373 -10.91 7.80 25.86
N SER A 374 -12.16 8.11 26.26
CA SER A 374 -12.42 8.80 27.53
C SER A 374 -12.06 7.98 28.77
N ASP A 375 -12.02 6.65 28.64
CA ASP A 375 -11.58 5.71 29.68
C ASP A 375 -10.15 5.20 29.44
N SER A 376 -9.34 6.00 28.73
CA SER A 376 -7.93 5.72 28.40
C SER A 376 -7.73 4.32 27.78
N TRP A 377 -8.70 3.88 26.98
CA TRP A 377 -8.68 2.58 26.29
C TRP A 377 -8.49 1.37 27.23
N THR A 378 -8.90 1.48 28.50
CA THR A 378 -8.69 0.42 29.49
C THR A 378 -9.63 -0.78 29.31
N GLY A 379 -10.75 -0.60 28.59
CA GLY A 379 -11.72 -1.62 28.18
C GLY A 379 -11.87 -1.75 26.66
N GLY A 380 -12.94 -2.43 26.22
CA GLY A 380 -13.23 -2.64 24.81
C GLY A 380 -12.61 -3.91 24.23
N SER A 381 -13.36 -4.60 23.37
CA SER A 381 -12.86 -5.70 22.54
C SER A 381 -13.48 -5.66 21.15
N ILE A 382 -12.84 -6.33 20.18
CA ILE A 382 -13.42 -6.47 18.84
C ILE A 382 -14.71 -7.29 18.89
N ASN A 383 -14.78 -8.31 19.75
CA ASN A 383 -15.99 -9.10 19.94
C ASN A 383 -17.18 -8.24 20.41
N GLU A 384 -16.97 -7.24 21.26
CA GLU A 384 -18.05 -6.31 21.65
C GLU A 384 -18.60 -5.52 20.45
N PHE A 385 -17.75 -5.15 19.48
CA PHE A 385 -18.20 -4.55 18.23
C PHE A 385 -18.98 -5.53 17.37
N ILE A 386 -18.48 -6.77 17.25
CA ILE A 386 -19.16 -7.84 16.50
C ILE A 386 -20.55 -8.13 17.11
N ASP A 387 -20.63 -8.25 18.44
CA ASP A 387 -21.87 -8.51 19.18
C ASP A 387 -22.87 -7.34 19.05
N ALA A 388 -22.37 -6.11 18.90
CA ALA A 388 -23.17 -4.92 18.61
C ALA A 388 -23.62 -4.82 17.14
N GLY A 389 -23.19 -5.74 16.27
CA GLY A 389 -23.56 -5.78 14.84
C GLY A 389 -22.60 -5.06 13.91
N TYR A 390 -21.50 -4.50 14.41
CA TYR A 390 -20.47 -3.84 13.60
C TYR A 390 -19.47 -4.86 13.05
N ARG A 391 -18.88 -4.54 11.89
CA ARG A 391 -17.94 -5.41 11.16
C ARG A 391 -16.73 -4.65 10.62
N VAL A 392 -16.78 -3.32 10.61
CA VAL A 392 -15.71 -2.48 10.05
C VAL A 392 -15.32 -1.39 11.04
N LEU A 393 -14.03 -1.35 11.41
CA LEU A 393 -13.43 -0.19 12.07
C LEU A 393 -12.70 0.64 11.03
N LEU A 394 -13.13 1.89 10.85
CA LEU A 394 -12.48 2.84 9.95
C LEU A 394 -11.51 3.72 10.74
N LEU A 395 -10.24 3.71 10.33
CA LEU A 395 -9.20 4.61 10.79
C LEU A 395 -8.70 5.45 9.61
N ALA A 396 -8.17 6.63 9.88
CA ALA A 396 -7.55 7.50 8.86
C ALA A 396 -6.42 8.33 9.47
N ASN A 397 -5.63 8.99 8.62
CA ASN A 397 -4.55 9.88 9.07
C ASN A 397 -5.08 10.99 9.98
N GLU A 398 -6.29 11.48 9.71
CA GLU A 398 -6.97 12.50 10.50
C GLU A 398 -8.40 12.04 10.83
N ASP A 399 -9.00 12.59 11.90
CA ASP A 399 -10.43 12.35 12.18
C ASP A 399 -11.28 13.00 11.06
N THR A 400 -11.92 12.17 10.24
CA THR A 400 -12.73 12.64 9.11
C THR A 400 -14.18 12.96 9.50
N GLY A 401 -14.58 12.68 10.74
CA GLY A 401 -15.97 12.66 11.20
C GLY A 401 -16.69 11.31 11.02
N LEU A 402 -16.14 10.39 10.22
CA LEU A 402 -16.57 8.99 10.13
C LEU A 402 -15.45 8.03 10.54
N ALA A 403 -14.26 8.16 9.94
CA ALA A 403 -13.07 7.40 10.30
C ALA A 403 -12.37 8.07 11.49
N TYR A 404 -11.91 7.28 12.45
CA TYR A 404 -11.22 7.80 13.63
C TYR A 404 -9.73 8.03 13.34
N SER A 405 -9.14 9.05 13.94
CA SER A 405 -7.71 9.34 13.79
C SER A 405 -6.86 8.17 14.28
N LEU A 406 -6.00 7.64 13.40
CA LEU A 406 -5.02 6.60 13.76
C LEU A 406 -4.06 7.12 14.84
N TYR A 407 -3.70 8.40 14.82
CA TYR A 407 -2.82 9.02 15.81
C TYR A 407 -3.46 9.18 17.19
N ASP A 408 -4.78 9.05 17.31
CA ASP A 408 -5.48 9.07 18.61
C ASP A 408 -5.94 7.67 19.05
N PHE A 409 -5.96 6.71 18.13
CA PHE A 409 -6.38 5.34 18.39
C PHE A 409 -5.44 4.67 19.41
N CYS A 410 -6.00 4.08 20.47
CA CYS A 410 -5.22 3.41 21.52
C CYS A 410 -4.14 4.27 22.21
N GLY A 411 -4.34 5.59 22.27
CA GLY A 411 -3.39 6.52 22.89
C GLY A 411 -2.28 7.02 21.96
N GLY A 412 -2.21 6.47 20.74
CA GLY A 412 -1.22 6.83 19.74
C GLY A 412 -0.90 5.68 18.80
N HIS A 413 -0.15 5.98 17.75
CA HIS A 413 0.44 4.99 16.85
C HIS A 413 1.94 5.21 16.78
N GLU A 414 2.71 4.14 16.94
CA GLU A 414 4.17 4.15 16.83
C GLU A 414 4.64 3.10 15.82
N VAL A 415 5.68 3.45 15.06
CA VAL A 415 6.31 2.55 14.08
C VAL A 415 7.62 2.01 14.65
N LEU A 416 7.68 0.70 14.85
CA LEU A 416 8.95 0.01 15.11
C LEU A 416 9.56 -0.43 13.77
N THR A 417 10.62 0.26 13.36
CA THR A 417 11.32 0.01 12.10
C THR A 417 11.91 -1.41 12.06
N THR A 418 12.05 -1.95 10.84
CA THR A 418 12.55 -3.32 10.63
C THR A 418 14.01 -3.52 11.01
N GLU A 419 14.78 -2.44 11.20
CA GLU A 419 16.15 -2.50 11.74
C GLU A 419 16.20 -3.17 13.13
N TYR A 420 15.10 -3.11 13.88
CA TYR A 420 14.99 -3.70 15.22
C TYR A 420 14.48 -5.14 15.22
N ILE A 421 14.27 -5.78 14.06
CA ILE A 421 13.60 -7.09 14.00
C ILE A 421 14.30 -8.19 14.81
N ASP A 422 15.62 -8.13 14.90
CA ASP A 422 16.42 -9.08 15.68
C ASP A 422 16.79 -8.56 17.08
N THR A 423 16.33 -7.37 17.45
CA THR A 423 16.63 -6.78 18.76
C THR A 423 15.80 -7.42 19.87
N LEU A 424 16.45 -7.72 20.99
CA LEU A 424 15.78 -8.19 22.20
C LEU A 424 15.37 -6.99 23.06
N PRO A 425 14.22 -7.05 23.76
CA PRO A 425 13.82 -6.01 24.68
C PRO A 425 14.79 -5.86 25.85
N ASP A 426 14.95 -4.62 26.32
CA ASP A 426 15.70 -4.33 27.54
C ASP A 426 14.96 -4.79 28.82
N SER A 427 15.56 -4.56 30.00
CA SER A 427 14.95 -4.91 31.29
C SER A 427 13.64 -4.18 31.59
N SER A 428 13.36 -3.09 30.88
CA SER A 428 12.13 -2.31 30.98
C SER A 428 11.11 -2.72 29.90
N ARG A 429 11.38 -3.80 29.15
CA ARG A 429 10.57 -4.29 28.03
C ARG A 429 10.49 -3.28 26.88
N LYS A 430 11.61 -2.62 26.56
CA LYS A 430 11.68 -1.66 25.45
C LYS A 430 12.58 -2.12 24.31
N ILE A 431 12.18 -1.79 23.08
CA ILE A 431 12.98 -1.91 21.85
C ILE A 431 12.97 -0.55 21.16
N GLY A 432 14.14 -0.01 20.80
CA GLY A 432 14.22 1.32 20.20
C GLY A 432 13.66 2.46 21.08
N GLY A 433 13.51 2.23 22.40
CA GLY A 433 12.86 3.16 23.32
C GLY A 433 11.34 3.01 23.46
N LEU A 434 10.72 2.21 22.58
CA LEU A 434 9.29 1.88 22.58
C LEU A 434 9.02 0.67 23.50
N GLU A 435 8.03 0.76 24.37
CA GLU A 435 7.56 -0.35 25.21
C GLU A 435 6.86 -1.39 24.32
N ILE A 436 7.38 -2.61 24.34
CA ILE A 436 6.69 -3.75 23.78
C ILE A 436 5.71 -4.28 24.82
N TYR A 437 4.49 -4.61 24.39
CA TYR A 437 3.42 -5.10 25.27
C TYR A 437 2.95 -4.07 26.32
N GLY A 438 2.38 -2.96 25.82
CA GLY A 438 1.77 -1.87 26.59
C GLY A 438 0.44 -1.39 25.97
N SER A 439 -0.12 -0.31 26.51
CA SER A 439 -1.38 0.29 26.04
C SER A 439 -1.34 1.80 25.86
N ASP A 440 -0.15 2.39 25.86
CA ASP A 440 0.02 3.83 25.67
C ASP A 440 -0.10 4.22 24.19
N TYR A 441 0.13 3.26 23.30
CA TYR A 441 0.00 3.39 21.84
C TYR A 441 -0.14 2.00 21.21
N PHE A 442 -0.55 2.01 19.96
CA PHE A 442 -0.59 0.87 19.07
C PHE A 442 0.73 0.75 18.29
N LEU A 443 1.35 -0.43 18.27
CA LEU A 443 2.66 -0.65 17.65
C LEU A 443 2.55 -1.38 16.31
N ARG A 444 3.10 -0.77 15.26
CA ARG A 444 3.14 -1.33 13.91
C ARG A 444 4.58 -1.44 13.39
N SER A 445 4.83 -2.40 12.51
CA SER A 445 6.01 -2.42 11.65
C SER A 445 5.58 -2.74 10.22
N TYR A 446 6.20 -2.09 9.25
CA TYR A 446 6.06 -2.35 7.84
C TYR A 446 7.38 -2.07 7.13
N GLN A 447 7.50 -2.59 5.92
CA GLN A 447 8.61 -2.29 5.03
C GLN A 447 8.10 -2.40 3.60
N ALA A 448 8.10 -1.27 2.88
CA ALA A 448 7.77 -1.28 1.47
C ALA A 448 8.81 -2.09 0.68
N GLU A 449 8.33 -2.95 -0.21
CA GLU A 449 9.17 -3.66 -1.19
C GLU A 449 9.20 -2.94 -2.55
N LEU A 450 8.47 -1.83 -2.68
CA LEU A 450 8.43 -1.00 -3.88
C LEU A 450 9.82 -0.50 -4.25
N ARG A 451 10.09 -0.44 -5.56
CA ARG A 451 11.36 0.07 -6.06
C ARG A 451 11.20 0.60 -7.46
N TYR A 452 11.81 1.76 -7.73
CA TYR A 452 11.79 2.42 -9.03
C TYR A 452 13.19 2.40 -9.65
N ILE A 453 13.57 1.23 -10.19
CA ILE A 453 14.90 0.95 -10.72
C ILE A 453 15.96 1.09 -9.61
N SER A 454 16.67 2.21 -9.53
CA SER A 454 17.69 2.48 -8.51
C SER A 454 17.20 3.38 -7.38
N LEU A 455 15.90 3.72 -7.37
CA LEU A 455 15.29 4.58 -6.36
C LEU A 455 14.46 3.72 -5.40
N SER A 456 14.49 4.06 -4.10
CA SER A 456 13.57 3.49 -3.09
C SER A 456 12.12 3.91 -3.36
N ASP A 457 11.20 3.41 -2.52
CA ASP A 457 9.80 3.83 -2.45
C ASP A 457 9.64 5.33 -2.15
N GLU A 458 10.51 5.89 -1.29
CA GLU A 458 10.64 7.33 -1.06
C GLU A 458 11.40 8.08 -2.18
N VAL A 459 11.72 7.39 -3.27
CA VAL A 459 12.37 7.94 -4.47
C VAL A 459 13.77 8.50 -4.19
N VAL A 460 14.47 7.88 -3.22
CA VAL A 460 15.86 8.16 -2.89
C VAL A 460 16.78 7.20 -3.66
N LEU A 461 17.81 7.74 -4.32
CA LEU A 461 18.81 6.92 -5.00
C LEU A 461 19.59 6.08 -3.97
N THR A 462 19.47 4.75 -4.05
CA THR A 462 20.11 3.83 -3.12
C THR A 462 20.43 2.48 -3.75
N GLU A 463 21.55 1.89 -3.34
CA GLU A 463 21.91 0.48 -3.62
C GLU A 463 21.56 -0.44 -2.45
N GLU A 464 21.26 0.14 -1.29
CA GLU A 464 20.94 -0.60 -0.07
C GLU A 464 19.51 -1.15 -0.10
N PHE A 465 19.29 -2.17 0.72
CA PHE A 465 18.01 -2.76 0.98
C PHE A 465 17.72 -2.65 2.46
N GLU A 466 16.51 -2.18 2.79
CA GLU A 466 16.01 -2.30 4.13
C GLU A 466 15.64 -3.76 4.43
N THR A 467 15.42 -4.07 5.72
CA THR A 467 15.12 -5.44 6.13
C THR A 467 13.67 -5.75 5.81
N PHE A 468 13.43 -6.47 4.71
CA PHE A 468 12.06 -6.89 4.35
C PHE A 468 11.47 -7.87 5.36
N LEU A 469 10.17 -7.73 5.61
CA LEU A 469 9.39 -8.65 6.44
C LEU A 469 9.08 -9.92 5.64
N ASN A 470 9.79 -11.00 5.96
CA ASN A 470 9.69 -12.29 5.29
C ASN A 470 9.38 -13.42 6.27
N SER A 471 9.07 -14.61 5.75
CA SER A 471 8.68 -15.77 6.55
C SER A 471 9.73 -16.20 7.59
N SER A 472 11.01 -15.85 7.39
CA SER A 472 12.09 -16.19 8.30
C SER A 472 12.24 -15.24 9.49
N ASN A 473 11.77 -13.99 9.39
CA ASN A 473 11.98 -12.96 10.42
C ASN A 473 10.69 -12.42 11.07
N ILE A 474 9.52 -12.54 10.43
CA ILE A 474 8.24 -12.06 10.97
C ILE A 474 7.98 -12.56 12.40
N GLY A 475 8.32 -13.83 12.66
CA GLY A 475 8.17 -14.44 13.98
C GLY A 475 8.89 -13.68 15.11
N ASN A 476 9.93 -12.90 14.80
CA ASN A 476 10.70 -12.14 15.77
C ASN A 476 9.95 -10.92 16.31
N PHE A 477 9.06 -10.32 15.53
CA PHE A 477 8.14 -9.29 16.02
C PHE A 477 6.84 -9.89 16.56
N VAL A 478 6.32 -10.95 15.93
CA VAL A 478 5.11 -11.64 16.39
C VAL A 478 5.24 -12.07 17.86
N ARG A 479 6.38 -12.64 18.25
CA ARG A 479 6.63 -13.07 19.65
C ARG A 479 6.56 -11.95 20.68
N TRP A 480 6.72 -10.68 20.27
CA TRP A 480 6.62 -9.53 21.16
C TRP A 480 5.20 -8.97 21.27
N ASN A 481 4.21 -9.65 20.65
CA ASN A 481 2.83 -9.20 20.52
C ASN A 481 2.76 -7.77 19.96
N MET A 482 3.63 -7.47 18.99
CA MET A 482 3.46 -6.26 18.20
C MET A 482 2.10 -6.32 17.52
N ASN A 483 1.34 -5.23 17.59
CA ASN A 483 -0.07 -5.24 17.17
C ASN A 483 -0.21 -5.57 15.69
N LEU A 484 0.65 -4.96 14.86
CA LEU A 484 0.62 -5.14 13.41
C LEU A 484 2.02 -5.43 12.87
N VAL A 485 2.20 -6.61 12.29
CA VAL A 485 3.31 -6.88 11.37
C VAL A 485 2.74 -6.75 9.97
N ALA A 486 2.82 -5.55 9.38
CA ALA A 486 2.19 -5.20 8.11
C ALA A 486 3.12 -5.50 6.95
N THR A 487 2.87 -6.62 6.29
CA THR A 487 3.76 -7.14 5.24
C THR A 487 3.35 -6.63 3.86
N ASP A 488 4.33 -6.28 3.03
CA ASP A 488 4.20 -6.39 1.58
C ASP A 488 4.26 -7.86 1.17
N MET A 489 3.73 -8.18 -0.02
CA MET A 489 3.81 -9.50 -0.64
C MET A 489 3.32 -10.63 0.27
N VAL A 490 2.16 -10.46 0.91
CA VAL A 490 1.63 -11.49 1.80
C VAL A 490 1.36 -12.78 1.02
N ASP A 491 1.77 -13.91 1.61
CA ASP A 491 1.60 -15.24 1.06
C ASP A 491 1.43 -16.28 2.19
N GLY A 492 1.37 -17.56 1.84
CA GLY A 492 1.17 -18.64 2.80
C GLY A 492 2.35 -18.80 3.76
N ALA A 493 3.57 -18.54 3.31
CA ALA A 493 4.77 -18.67 4.14
C ALA A 493 4.84 -17.56 5.20
N LYS A 494 4.51 -16.32 4.83
CA LYS A 494 4.41 -15.19 5.78
C LYS A 494 3.25 -15.39 6.75
N MET A 495 2.10 -15.87 6.28
CA MET A 495 0.99 -16.22 7.17
C MET A 495 1.34 -17.37 8.13
N ARG A 496 2.14 -18.34 7.70
CA ARG A 496 2.67 -19.40 8.57
C ARG A 496 3.57 -18.84 9.68
N ALA A 497 4.38 -17.82 9.36
CA ALA A 497 5.23 -17.14 10.34
C ALA A 497 4.43 -16.33 11.38
N GLN A 498 3.19 -15.93 11.07
CA GLN A 498 2.26 -15.29 12.01
C GLN A 498 1.60 -16.30 12.97
N ALA A 499 1.59 -17.59 12.65
CA ALA A 499 1.11 -18.61 13.58
C ALA A 499 2.08 -18.73 14.76
N TRP A 500 1.58 -18.70 16.00
CA TRP A 500 2.37 -18.84 17.25
C TRP A 500 1.86 -19.96 18.18
N SER A 501 0.61 -20.41 18.01
CA SER A 501 -0.05 -21.38 18.90
C SER A 501 0.18 -22.84 18.48
N TRP A 502 -0.73 -23.43 17.71
CA TRP A 502 -0.73 -24.84 17.31
C TRP A 502 0.50 -25.23 16.50
N ALA A 503 1.02 -26.43 16.77
CA ALA A 503 2.00 -27.08 15.89
C ALA A 503 1.31 -27.52 14.58
N GLU A 504 2.10 -27.71 13.53
CA GLU A 504 1.57 -28.13 12.22
C GLU A 504 0.74 -29.43 12.33
N ASN A 505 -0.46 -29.41 11.76
CA ASN A 505 -1.48 -30.47 11.82
C ASN A 505 -2.10 -30.74 13.20
N GLU A 506 -1.96 -29.83 14.17
CA GLU A 506 -2.67 -29.87 15.45
C GLU A 506 -3.92 -28.97 15.45
N PRO A 507 -4.95 -29.25 16.28
CA PRO A 507 -5.07 -30.41 17.18
C PRO A 507 -5.30 -31.72 16.42
N SER A 508 -4.46 -32.73 16.68
CA SER A 508 -4.57 -34.06 16.06
C SER A 508 -5.65 -34.94 16.72
N VAL A 509 -6.13 -34.54 17.90
CA VAL A 509 -7.21 -35.20 18.65
C VAL A 509 -8.10 -34.16 19.35
N THR A 510 -9.42 -34.34 19.25
CA THR A 510 -10.44 -33.40 19.77
C THR A 510 -11.48 -34.09 20.66
N THR A 511 -11.19 -35.30 21.15
CA THR A 511 -12.09 -36.04 22.07
C THR A 511 -12.23 -35.32 23.42
N SER A 512 -13.31 -35.58 24.15
CA SER A 512 -13.62 -34.89 25.41
C SER A 512 -12.57 -35.08 26.52
N ASP A 513 -11.75 -36.12 26.43
CA ASP A 513 -10.66 -36.43 27.36
C ASP A 513 -9.29 -35.88 26.91
N ALA A 514 -9.22 -35.30 25.71
CA ALA A 514 -8.00 -34.67 25.20
C ALA A 514 -7.65 -33.39 25.98
N TYR A 515 -6.36 -33.09 26.02
CA TYR A 515 -5.80 -31.92 26.68
C TYR A 515 -4.65 -31.37 25.85
N VAL A 516 -4.35 -30.09 26.07
CA VAL A 516 -3.35 -29.35 25.29
C VAL A 516 -2.07 -29.23 26.09
N LEU A 517 -0.94 -29.48 25.44
CA LEU A 517 0.38 -29.28 26.01
C LEU A 517 1.18 -28.32 25.13
N MET A 518 2.11 -27.61 25.76
CA MET A 518 3.17 -26.93 25.02
C MET A 518 4.34 -27.89 24.80
N ASN A 519 4.74 -28.06 23.54
CA ASN A 519 5.93 -28.82 23.16
C ASN A 519 7.21 -27.98 23.36
N THR A 520 8.37 -28.61 23.17
CA THR A 520 9.68 -27.97 23.38
C THR A 520 10.00 -26.82 22.42
N ASN A 521 9.26 -26.72 21.31
CA ASN A 521 9.40 -25.63 20.34
C ASN A 521 8.44 -24.47 20.63
N GLY A 522 7.73 -24.49 21.77
CA GLY A 522 6.76 -23.46 22.14
C GLY A 522 5.44 -23.56 21.38
N ARG A 523 5.14 -24.69 20.74
CA ARG A 523 3.90 -24.94 19.99
C ARG A 523 2.94 -25.85 20.73
N TRP A 524 1.66 -25.71 20.45
CA TRP A 524 0.61 -26.44 21.14
C TRP A 524 0.31 -27.75 20.44
N VAL A 525 0.15 -28.82 21.22
CA VAL A 525 -0.20 -30.16 20.74
C VAL A 525 -1.36 -30.72 21.56
N ALA A 526 -2.29 -31.41 20.91
CA ALA A 526 -3.37 -32.10 21.59
C ALA A 526 -2.97 -33.55 21.88
N SER A 527 -3.36 -34.07 23.04
CA SER A 527 -3.08 -35.47 23.38
C SER A 527 -4.11 -36.05 24.34
N THR A 528 -4.31 -37.37 24.25
CA THR A 528 -5.01 -38.17 25.26
C THR A 528 -4.03 -39.02 26.10
N SER A 529 -2.76 -39.16 25.67
CA SER A 529 -1.81 -40.12 26.24
C SER A 529 -0.48 -39.52 26.74
N ALA A 530 -0.17 -38.26 26.40
CA ALA A 530 1.02 -37.58 26.89
C ALA A 530 1.08 -37.51 28.43
N THR A 531 2.28 -37.54 29.01
CA THR A 531 2.39 -37.51 30.48
C THR A 531 2.08 -36.11 31.00
N LYS A 532 1.12 -36.01 31.92
CA LYS A 532 0.76 -34.76 32.62
C LYS A 532 1.66 -34.54 33.84
N THR A 533 2.89 -34.09 33.61
CA THR A 533 3.84 -33.84 34.71
C THR A 533 3.58 -32.47 35.35
N TYR A 534 3.34 -31.45 34.53
CA TYR A 534 3.23 -30.07 34.99
C TYR A 534 1.99 -29.37 34.42
N LYS A 535 1.63 -28.24 35.02
CA LYS A 535 0.71 -27.26 34.44
C LYS A 535 1.23 -25.84 34.55
N ALA A 536 0.81 -25.01 33.60
CA ALA A 536 1.19 -23.60 33.52
C ALA A 536 0.15 -22.70 34.19
N CYS A 537 0.58 -21.87 35.14
CA CYS A 537 -0.27 -20.88 35.78
C CYS A 537 0.23 -19.46 35.43
N TRP A 538 -0.65 -18.57 34.96
CA TRP A 538 -0.33 -17.20 34.55
C TRP A 538 -0.67 -16.18 35.63
N SER A 539 0.17 -15.15 35.78
CA SER A 539 -0.13 -13.97 36.58
C SER A 539 -0.06 -12.70 35.72
N SER A 540 -1.20 -12.02 35.54
CA SER A 540 -1.28 -10.78 34.76
C SER A 540 -0.60 -9.59 35.46
N SER A 541 -0.49 -9.60 36.79
CA SER A 541 0.16 -8.52 37.54
C SER A 541 1.68 -8.57 37.47
N SER A 542 2.26 -9.77 37.40
CA SER A 542 3.71 -9.96 37.28
C SER A 542 4.18 -10.27 35.86
N LEU A 543 3.24 -10.47 34.93
CA LEU A 543 3.49 -10.91 33.56
C LEU A 543 4.42 -12.12 33.50
N ALA A 544 4.13 -13.12 34.33
CA ALA A 544 5.00 -14.28 34.49
C ALA A 544 4.21 -15.60 34.58
N TRP A 545 4.85 -16.66 34.10
CA TRP A 545 4.36 -18.03 34.24
C TRP A 545 4.99 -18.72 35.44
N SER A 546 4.15 -19.41 36.20
CA SER A 546 4.57 -20.38 37.21
C SER A 546 4.25 -21.79 36.73
N ILE A 547 5.26 -22.63 36.61
CA ILE A 547 5.11 -24.03 36.21
C ILE A 547 5.15 -24.89 37.47
N ILE A 548 4.07 -25.59 37.76
CA ILE A 548 3.91 -26.42 38.97
C ILE A 548 3.56 -27.86 38.61
N ASP A 549 3.64 -28.77 39.58
CA ASP A 549 3.18 -30.15 39.40
C ASP A 549 1.70 -30.17 39.00
N TYR A 550 1.33 -31.05 38.07
CA TYR A 550 -0.02 -31.07 37.49
C TYR A 550 -1.13 -31.23 38.55
N ALA A 551 -0.86 -31.99 39.61
CA ALA A 551 -1.79 -32.21 40.73
C ALA A 551 -1.87 -31.05 41.73
N GLY A 552 -0.91 -30.11 41.72
CA GLY A 552 -0.88 -28.96 42.63
C GLY A 552 -1.95 -27.91 42.29
N SER A 553 -2.13 -26.88 43.12
CA SER A 553 -3.00 -25.74 42.80
C SER A 553 -2.15 -24.52 42.42
N CYS A 554 -2.62 -23.71 41.48
CA CYS A 554 -1.97 -22.43 41.19
C CYS A 554 -1.95 -21.56 42.47
N GLY A 555 -0.84 -20.86 42.70
CA GLY A 555 -0.69 -19.97 43.83
C GLY A 555 -1.64 -18.78 43.78
N SER A 556 -1.77 -18.04 44.88
CA SER A 556 -2.55 -16.80 44.91
C SER A 556 -2.06 -15.81 43.85
N GLY A 557 -2.98 -15.24 43.06
CA GLY A 557 -2.66 -14.33 41.95
C GLY A 557 -2.22 -15.01 40.64
N TYR A 558 -2.28 -16.35 40.59
CA TYR A 558 -1.99 -17.14 39.39
C TYR A 558 -3.19 -17.99 38.97
N THR A 559 -3.44 -18.11 37.67
CA THR A 559 -4.58 -18.85 37.10
C THR A 559 -4.13 -19.92 36.12
N TYR A 560 -4.73 -21.11 36.17
CA TYR A 560 -4.48 -22.16 35.18
C TYR A 560 -5.17 -21.80 33.86
N MET A 561 -4.38 -21.32 32.90
CA MET A 561 -4.85 -20.86 31.58
C MET A 561 -3.85 -21.24 30.48
N ALA A 562 -4.28 -21.13 29.23
CA ALA A 562 -3.36 -21.10 28.09
C ALA A 562 -2.88 -19.67 27.80
N PRO A 563 -1.75 -19.50 27.09
CA PRO A 563 -1.37 -18.19 26.58
C PRO A 563 -2.48 -17.58 25.72
N ALA A 564 -2.83 -16.32 25.99
CA ALA A 564 -3.86 -15.60 25.22
C ALA A 564 -3.30 -14.90 23.98
N ASP A 565 -1.98 -14.71 23.92
CA ASP A 565 -1.27 -13.94 22.91
C ASP A 565 0.16 -14.51 22.73
N PRO A 566 0.88 -14.14 21.66
CA PRO A 566 2.21 -14.68 21.39
C PRO A 566 3.27 -14.29 22.42
N TYR A 567 3.13 -13.15 23.10
CA TYR A 567 4.09 -12.74 24.12
C TYR A 567 3.97 -13.63 25.36
N GLN A 568 2.74 -13.90 25.81
CA GLN A 568 2.49 -14.91 26.83
C GLN A 568 3.01 -16.28 26.40
N ASN A 569 2.86 -16.66 25.12
CA ASN A 569 3.33 -17.95 24.60
C ASN A 569 4.86 -18.05 24.68
N TYR A 570 5.57 -16.99 24.26
CA TYR A 570 7.02 -16.88 24.36
C TYR A 570 7.51 -16.94 25.81
N LEU A 571 6.85 -16.23 26.73
CA LEU A 571 7.20 -16.26 28.15
C LEU A 571 7.01 -17.66 28.76
N LEU A 572 5.98 -18.41 28.33
CA LEU A 572 5.77 -19.77 28.80
C LEU A 572 6.89 -20.69 28.30
N MET A 573 7.24 -20.60 27.00
CA MET A 573 8.35 -21.35 26.42
C MET A 573 9.67 -21.06 27.15
N THR A 574 9.92 -19.78 27.47
CA THR A 574 11.11 -19.36 28.25
C THR A 574 11.09 -19.94 29.66
N ALA A 575 9.94 -19.95 30.34
CA ALA A 575 9.79 -20.53 31.67
C ALA A 575 10.00 -22.06 31.69
N ILE A 576 9.50 -22.76 30.65
CA ILE A 576 9.72 -24.21 30.46
C ILE A 576 11.21 -24.50 30.31
N SER A 577 11.88 -23.75 29.43
CA SER A 577 13.33 -23.85 29.18
C SER A 577 14.15 -23.58 30.46
N THR A 578 13.83 -22.49 31.18
CA THR A 578 14.51 -22.11 32.43
C THR A 578 14.37 -23.19 33.52
N LYS A 579 13.23 -23.88 33.56
CA LYS A 579 12.99 -25.01 34.48
C LYS A 579 13.68 -26.31 34.04
N GLY A 580 14.32 -26.33 32.87
CA GLY A 580 15.01 -27.50 32.32
C GLY A 580 14.06 -28.61 31.87
N ILE A 581 12.81 -28.28 31.52
CA ILE A 581 11.83 -29.26 31.04
C ILE A 581 12.08 -29.51 29.56
N THR A 582 12.49 -30.73 29.21
CA THR A 582 12.82 -31.15 27.83
C THR A 582 11.76 -32.08 27.22
N THR A 583 10.67 -32.32 27.94
CA THR A 583 9.56 -33.19 27.51
C THR A 583 8.30 -32.39 27.28
N THR A 584 7.47 -32.83 26.33
CA THR A 584 6.11 -32.32 26.12
C THR A 584 5.20 -32.80 27.26
N SER A 585 5.27 -32.12 28.39
CA SER A 585 4.60 -32.53 29.63
C SER A 585 4.01 -31.38 30.45
N VAL A 586 3.98 -30.17 29.88
CA VAL A 586 3.38 -28.98 30.50
C VAL A 586 2.01 -28.76 29.89
N VAL A 587 0.98 -29.04 30.68
CA VAL A 587 -0.41 -28.88 30.25
C VAL A 587 -0.81 -27.41 30.35
N ILE A 588 -1.49 -26.92 29.32
CA ILE A 588 -2.11 -25.60 29.26
C ILE A 588 -3.63 -25.75 29.17
N ASN A 589 -4.36 -24.80 29.73
CA ASN A 589 -5.83 -24.83 29.72
C ASN A 589 -6.36 -24.13 28.46
N ALA A 590 -6.15 -24.75 27.29
CA ALA A 590 -6.69 -24.30 26.01
C ALA A 590 -7.94 -25.09 25.64
N THR A 591 -8.89 -24.44 24.99
CA THR A 591 -10.02 -25.11 24.34
C THR A 591 -9.57 -25.73 23.02
N LEU A 592 -10.07 -26.94 22.74
CA LEU A 592 -9.83 -27.67 21.48
C LEU A 592 -10.85 -27.35 20.38
N SER A 593 -11.81 -26.47 20.69
CA SER A 593 -12.93 -26.04 19.84
C SER A 593 -12.81 -24.57 19.47
#